data_AF-A0A022RZ33-F1
#
_entry.id   AF-A0A022RZ33-F1
#
_cell.length_a   1.000
_cell.length_b   1.000
_cell.length_c   1.000
_cell.angle_alpha   90.00
_cell.angle_beta   90.00
_cell.angle_gamma   90.00
#
_symmetry.space_group_name_H-M   'P 1'
#
loop_
_entity.id
_entity.type
_entity.pdbx_description
1 polymer ?
#
loop_
_entity_poly.entity_id
_entity_poly.type
_entity_poly.pdbx_seq_one_letter_code
_entity_poly.pdbx_strand_id
1 'polypeptide(L)'
;MALFGDPFRRFLLSPTIYRTNPGSTALLDWLESPTTHIFKINVPGYRKEDIKVELVEDGNILVVRGESGGKEREKKDDVVWHAAERAAVGGGDFSREIELPENVKVEQIKAQVEDGVLTVVVPKGTTPKRARVRNINVTSKL
;
A
#
# COMPACT_ATOMS: atom_id res chain seq x y z
N MET A 1 8.82 15.56 28.06
CA MET A 1 8.49 14.35 27.26
C MET A 1 8.80 14.65 25.80
N ALA A 2 10.03 14.38 25.37
CA ALA A 2 10.46 14.61 23.99
C ALA A 2 10.15 13.34 23.18
N LEU A 3 9.21 13.44 22.24
CA LEU A 3 8.78 12.35 21.35
C LEU A 3 8.89 12.73 19.87
N PHE A 4 9.91 13.51 19.49
CA PHE A 4 10.17 13.80 18.09
C PHE A 4 11.67 13.80 17.83
N GLY A 5 12.13 12.87 16.99
CA GLY A 5 13.48 12.91 16.45
C GLY A 5 14.40 11.73 16.77
N ASP A 6 13.89 10.52 17.05
CA ASP A 6 14.78 9.36 17.17
C ASP A 6 14.92 8.61 15.81
N PRO A 7 16.06 8.73 15.12
CA PRO A 7 16.29 8.08 13.83
C PRO A 7 16.44 6.55 13.94
N PHE A 8 16.54 6.00 15.14
CA PHE A 8 16.74 4.56 15.37
C PHE A 8 15.44 3.77 15.57
N ARG A 9 14.27 4.42 15.68
CA ARG A 9 12.97 3.72 15.65
C ARG A 9 12.67 3.05 14.31
N ARG A 10 13.30 3.49 13.21
CA ARG A 10 13.12 2.93 11.86
C ARG A 10 13.71 1.52 11.67
N PHE A 11 14.57 1.04 12.57
CA PHE A 11 15.34 -0.17 12.32
C PHE A 11 14.87 -1.40 13.11
N LEU A 12 14.19 -1.26 14.26
CA LEU A 12 14.02 -2.40 15.19
C LEU A 12 12.61 -2.70 15.68
N LEU A 13 11.61 -1.83 15.49
CA LEU A 13 10.26 -2.05 16.05
C LEU A 13 9.15 -1.44 15.19
N SER A 14 8.83 -2.05 14.04
CA SER A 14 7.48 -2.24 13.44
C SER A 14 7.56 -2.36 11.91
N PRO A 15 6.69 -3.17 11.27
CA PRO A 15 6.64 -3.25 9.81
C PRO A 15 6.27 -1.86 9.27
N THR A 16 6.65 -1.55 8.02
CA THR A 16 5.92 -0.58 7.18
C THR A 16 4.45 -0.65 7.58
N ILE A 17 3.81 0.46 7.97
CA ILE A 17 2.45 0.44 8.54
C ILE A 17 1.48 -0.09 7.48
N TYR A 18 1.39 -1.41 7.30
CA TYR A 18 0.35 -2.07 6.53
C TYR A 18 -0.86 -2.14 7.44
N ARG A 19 -1.53 -1.00 7.67
CA ARG A 19 -2.88 -1.06 8.24
C ARG A 19 -3.77 -1.72 7.20
N THR A 20 -4.01 -3.02 7.37
CA THR A 20 -4.97 -3.78 6.59
C THR A 20 -6.27 -3.87 7.37
N ASN A 21 -7.41 -3.62 6.73
CA ASN A 21 -8.68 -4.04 7.30
C ASN A 21 -8.73 -5.58 7.29
N PRO A 22 -8.94 -6.28 8.43
CA PRO A 22 -9.09 -7.74 8.45
C PRO A 22 -10.23 -8.15 7.49
N GLY A 23 -9.93 -9.01 6.50
CA GLY A 23 -10.89 -9.42 5.46
C GLY A 23 -10.74 -8.70 4.12
N SER A 24 -9.82 -7.72 4.01
CA SER A 24 -9.51 -7.07 2.73
C SER A 24 -8.66 -7.95 1.83
N THR A 25 -9.09 -8.11 0.59
CA THR A 25 -8.48 -8.96 -0.45
C THR A 25 -7.58 -8.19 -1.41
N ALA A 26 -7.36 -6.90 -1.09
CA ALA A 26 -6.36 -6.05 -1.68
C ALA A 26 -4.96 -6.51 -1.26
N LEU A 27 -4.57 -7.70 -1.71
CA LEU A 27 -3.22 -8.21 -1.59
C LEU A 27 -2.28 -7.27 -2.32
N LEU A 28 -1.14 -6.98 -1.71
CA LEU A 28 -0.20 -5.96 -2.15
C LEU A 28 1.18 -6.60 -2.34
N ASP A 29 1.75 -6.38 -3.53
CA ASP A 29 3.16 -6.57 -3.78
C ASP A 29 3.86 -5.21 -3.84
N TRP A 30 5.03 -5.11 -3.20
CA TRP A 30 5.92 -3.96 -3.31
C TRP A 30 7.22 -4.38 -4.00
N LEU A 31 7.47 -3.80 -5.17
CA LEU A 31 8.70 -3.96 -5.93
C LEU A 31 9.50 -2.65 -5.89
N GLU A 32 10.82 -2.78 -5.84
CA GLU A 32 11.74 -1.65 -5.86
C GLU A 32 12.78 -1.85 -6.95
N SER A 33 12.91 -0.85 -7.83
CA SER A 33 14.03 -0.70 -8.77
C SER A 33 14.97 0.40 -8.25
N PRO A 34 16.16 0.58 -8.84
CA PRO A 34 17.04 1.70 -8.48
C PRO A 34 16.39 3.09 -8.61
N THR A 35 15.39 3.24 -9.48
CA THR A 35 14.79 4.53 -9.83
C THR A 35 13.31 4.66 -9.44
N THR A 36 12.64 3.59 -9.03
CA THR A 36 11.19 3.58 -8.77
C THR A 36 10.80 2.59 -7.68
N HIS A 37 9.73 2.91 -6.94
CA HIS A 37 8.92 1.92 -6.23
C HIS A 37 7.66 1.63 -7.06
N ILE A 38 7.23 0.37 -7.07
CA ILE A 38 6.04 -0.09 -7.78
C ILE A 38 5.20 -0.90 -6.81
N PHE A 39 3.95 -0.49 -6.62
CA PHE A 39 2.97 -1.19 -5.80
C PHE A 39 1.94 -1.83 -6.71
N LYS A 40 1.68 -3.13 -6.53
CA LYS A 40 0.63 -3.85 -7.25
C LYS A 40 -0.40 -4.35 -6.26
N ILE A 41 -1.65 -3.95 -6.43
CA ILE A 41 -2.75 -4.26 -5.52
C ILE A 41 -3.86 -4.94 -6.28
N ASN A 42 -4.28 -6.13 -5.81
CA ASN A 42 -5.41 -6.82 -6.39
C ASN A 42 -6.71 -6.07 -6.08
N VAL A 43 -7.42 -5.63 -7.12
CA VAL A 43 -8.70 -4.91 -7.03
C VAL A 43 -9.76 -5.47 -7.99
N PRO A 44 -9.91 -6.80 -8.11
CA PRO A 44 -10.89 -7.37 -9.04
C PRO A 44 -12.31 -6.98 -8.65
N GLY A 45 -13.08 -6.47 -9.61
CA GLY A 45 -14.49 -6.11 -9.42
C GLY A 45 -14.75 -4.67 -8.96
N TYR A 46 -13.71 -3.89 -8.67
CA TYR A 46 -13.82 -2.44 -8.46
C TYR A 46 -13.76 -1.72 -9.81
N ARG A 47 -14.56 -0.66 -9.94
CA ARG A 47 -14.40 0.28 -11.06
C ARG A 47 -13.33 1.31 -10.69
N LYS A 48 -12.72 1.96 -11.69
CA LYS A 48 -11.62 2.92 -11.41
C LYS A 48 -12.07 4.07 -10.51
N GLU A 49 -13.32 4.49 -10.66
CA GLU A 49 -13.97 5.56 -9.93
C GLU A 49 -14.24 5.22 -8.47
N ASP A 50 -14.27 3.93 -8.13
CA ASP A 50 -14.47 3.42 -6.78
C ASP A 50 -13.13 3.31 -6.01
N ILE A 51 -12.00 3.56 -6.69
CA ILE A 51 -10.64 3.48 -6.13
C ILE A 51 -10.07 4.89 -5.98
N LYS A 52 -9.59 5.21 -4.79
CA LYS A 52 -8.90 6.46 -4.46
C LYS A 52 -7.46 6.17 -4.09
N VAL A 53 -6.53 6.93 -4.68
CA VAL A 53 -5.11 6.90 -4.37
C VAL A 53 -4.70 8.31 -3.97
N GLU A 54 -4.26 8.48 -2.73
CA GLU A 54 -3.96 9.77 -2.13
C GLU A 54 -2.57 9.71 -1.47
N LEU A 55 -1.85 10.84 -1.46
CA LEU A 55 -0.64 10.97 -0.67
C LEU A 55 -0.89 11.96 0.45
N VAL A 56 -0.69 11.53 1.69
CA VAL A 56 -0.61 12.43 2.84
C VAL A 56 0.81 12.96 2.91
N GLU A 57 1.00 14.23 2.53
CA GLU A 57 2.33 14.87 2.48
C GLU A 57 3.01 14.90 3.85
N ASP A 58 2.24 15.15 4.91
CA ASP A 58 2.72 15.08 6.29
C ASP A 58 2.89 13.61 6.70
N GLY A 59 4.14 13.13 6.63
CA GLY A 59 4.51 11.73 6.90
C GLY A 59 4.72 10.87 5.66
N ASN A 60 4.53 11.42 4.45
CA ASN A 60 4.81 10.73 3.17
C ASN A 60 4.08 9.39 3.03
N ILE A 61 2.78 9.37 3.36
CA ILE A 61 1.98 8.14 3.43
C ILE A 61 1.09 8.03 2.19
N LEU A 62 1.34 7.02 1.37
CA LEU A 62 0.47 6.64 0.26
C LEU A 62 -0.73 5.86 0.81
N VAL A 63 -1.92 6.39 0.57
CA VAL A 63 -3.19 5.81 1.00
C VAL A 63 -3.93 5.32 -0.24
N VAL A 64 -4.27 4.03 -0.26
CA VAL A 64 -5.07 3.41 -1.32
C VAL A 64 -6.34 2.89 -0.69
N ARG A 65 -7.48 3.39 -1.18
CA ARG A 65 -8.80 2.99 -0.72
C ARG A 65 -9.65 2.53 -1.89
N GLY A 66 -10.50 1.53 -1.63
CA GLY A 66 -11.57 1.16 -2.55
C GLY A 66 -12.86 1.01 -1.78
N GLU A 67 -13.89 1.72 -2.22
CA GLU A 67 -15.23 1.66 -1.64
C GLU A 67 -16.12 0.86 -2.59
N SER A 68 -16.41 -0.40 -2.26
CA SER A 68 -17.30 -1.22 -3.10
C SER A 68 -18.73 -0.86 -2.71
N GLY A 69 -19.24 0.26 -3.23
CA GLY A 69 -20.49 0.94 -2.85
C GLY A 69 -21.70 0.05 -2.54
N GLY A 70 -21.67 -0.64 -1.40
CA GLY A 70 -22.70 -1.52 -0.89
C GLY A 70 -23.35 -2.39 -1.96
N LYS A 71 -22.59 -3.24 -2.68
CA LYS A 71 -23.23 -4.37 -3.37
C LYS A 71 -23.71 -5.37 -2.32
N GLU A 72 -24.73 -4.99 -1.56
CA GLU A 72 -25.66 -5.94 -0.97
C GLU A 72 -25.99 -6.93 -2.08
N ARG A 73 -25.87 -8.23 -1.75
CA ARG A 73 -26.20 -9.31 -2.70
C ARG A 73 -27.49 -8.92 -3.40
N GLU A 74 -27.53 -9.03 -4.73
CA GLU A 74 -28.78 -8.86 -5.46
C GLU A 74 -29.80 -9.84 -4.86
N LYS A 75 -30.66 -9.35 -3.96
CA LYS A 75 -31.86 -10.03 -3.49
C LYS A 75 -32.88 -9.82 -4.58
N LYS A 76 -32.67 -10.52 -5.69
CA LYS A 76 -33.72 -10.72 -6.67
C LYS A 76 -34.47 -11.96 -6.21
N ASP A 77 -35.77 -11.81 -6.00
CA ASP A 77 -36.64 -12.86 -5.47
C ASP A 77 -36.61 -14.16 -6.31
N ASP A 78 -36.17 -14.05 -7.57
CA ASP A 78 -36.08 -15.16 -8.53
C ASP A 78 -34.66 -15.79 -8.68
N VAL A 79 -33.69 -15.43 -7.83
CA VAL A 79 -32.29 -15.92 -7.95
C VAL A 79 -31.90 -16.80 -6.77
N VAL A 80 -31.53 -18.06 -7.06
CA VAL A 80 -31.02 -19.02 -6.06
C VAL A 80 -29.49 -19.01 -6.06
N TRP A 81 -28.90 -18.72 -4.90
CA TRP A 81 -27.45 -18.79 -4.69
C TRP A 81 -27.02 -20.20 -4.28
N HIS A 82 -26.24 -20.88 -5.12
CA HIS A 82 -25.65 -22.17 -4.77
C HIS A 82 -24.33 -22.03 -3.99
N ALA A 83 -23.55 -20.97 -4.23
CA ALA A 83 -22.32 -20.64 -3.51
C ALA A 83 -22.03 -19.12 -3.58
N ALA A 84 -21.36 -18.57 -2.57
CA ALA A 84 -21.08 -17.13 -2.46
C ALA A 84 -19.69 -16.85 -1.87
N GLU A 85 -18.65 -17.57 -2.32
CA GLU A 85 -17.27 -17.45 -1.83
C GLU A 85 -16.70 -16.04 -2.03
N ARG A 86 -17.05 -15.41 -3.15
CA ARG A 86 -16.64 -14.03 -3.47
C ARG A 86 -17.33 -12.97 -2.62
N ALA A 87 -18.46 -13.26 -1.98
CA ALA A 87 -19.20 -12.25 -1.21
C ALA A 87 -18.47 -11.85 0.08
N ALA A 88 -17.63 -12.72 0.63
CA ALA A 88 -16.76 -12.42 1.76
C ALA A 88 -15.45 -11.72 1.34
N VAL A 89 -15.15 -11.70 0.04
CA VAL A 89 -13.82 -11.45 -0.53
C VAL A 89 -13.81 -10.29 -1.54
N GLY A 90 -14.94 -9.89 -2.14
CA GLY A 90 -14.95 -8.99 -3.30
C GLY A 90 -15.92 -7.81 -3.23
N GLY A 91 -16.47 -7.50 -2.05
CA GLY A 91 -17.48 -6.45 -1.89
C GLY A 91 -17.31 -5.57 -0.66
N GLY A 92 -16.20 -5.70 0.07
CA GLY A 92 -15.91 -4.89 1.25
C GLY A 92 -15.02 -3.70 0.92
N ASP A 93 -15.10 -2.64 1.71
CA ASP A 93 -14.17 -1.52 1.56
C ASP A 93 -12.76 -1.96 1.96
N PHE A 94 -11.76 -1.52 1.20
CA PHE A 94 -10.37 -1.73 1.57
C PHE A 94 -9.66 -0.40 1.81
N SER A 95 -8.68 -0.44 2.70
CA SER A 95 -7.71 0.61 2.91
C SER A 95 -6.33 -0.02 3.07
N ARG A 96 -5.34 0.59 2.43
CA ARG A 96 -3.91 0.30 2.56
C ARG A 96 -3.19 1.62 2.74
N GLU A 97 -2.36 1.68 3.76
CA GLU A 97 -1.46 2.80 4.02
C GLU A 97 -0.04 2.29 3.83
N ILE A 98 0.81 3.07 3.15
CA ILE A 98 2.18 2.69 2.84
C ILE A 98 3.05 3.93 3.05
N GLU A 99 3.94 3.91 4.02
CA GLU A 99 4.92 4.96 4.21
C GLU A 99 5.97 4.88 3.10
N LEU A 100 6.05 5.93 2.28
CA LEU A 100 7.03 6.04 1.21
C LEU A 100 8.38 6.52 1.77
N PRO A 101 9.51 6.14 1.15
CA PRO A 101 10.81 6.70 1.50
C PRO A 101 10.89 8.21 1.21
N GLU A 102 11.70 8.95 1.99
CA GLU A 102 11.82 10.42 1.93
C GLU A 102 12.18 11.02 0.56
N ASN A 103 12.67 10.23 -0.40
CA ASN A 103 13.20 10.70 -1.68
C ASN A 103 12.34 10.20 -2.86
N VAL A 104 11.06 10.56 -2.86
CA VAL A 104 10.13 10.26 -3.97
C VAL A 104 9.71 11.55 -4.68
N LYS A 105 9.44 11.45 -5.98
CA LYS A 105 8.92 12.56 -6.79
C LYS A 105 7.40 12.49 -6.77
N VAL A 106 6.79 13.10 -5.74
CA VAL A 106 5.34 13.10 -5.49
C VAL A 106 4.53 13.47 -6.73
N GLU A 107 4.90 14.56 -7.41
CA GLU A 107 4.21 15.05 -8.61
C GLU A 107 4.28 14.12 -9.82
N GLN A 108 5.09 13.08 -9.75
CA GLN A 108 5.29 12.10 -10.82
C GLN A 108 4.71 10.73 -10.48
N ILE A 109 3.99 10.61 -9.36
CA ILE A 109 3.26 9.39 -9.01
C ILE A 109 2.18 9.16 -10.06
N LYS A 110 2.08 7.92 -10.54
CA LYS A 110 1.05 7.50 -11.49
C LYS A 110 0.36 6.24 -10.99
N ALA A 111 -0.92 6.14 -11.27
CA ALA A 111 -1.72 4.96 -10.94
C ALA A 111 -2.54 4.53 -12.15
N GLN A 112 -2.66 3.22 -12.34
CA GLN A 112 -3.52 2.64 -13.37
C GLN A 112 -4.12 1.32 -12.88
N VAL A 113 -5.30 0.98 -13.40
CA VAL A 113 -5.93 -0.32 -13.18
C VAL A 113 -6.02 -1.05 -14.51
N GLU A 114 -5.47 -2.25 -14.56
CA GLU A 114 -5.48 -3.12 -15.72
C GLU A 114 -5.69 -4.56 -15.24
N ASP A 115 -6.57 -5.31 -15.88
CA ASP A 115 -6.88 -6.72 -15.56
C ASP A 115 -7.17 -7.01 -14.07
N GLY A 116 -7.83 -6.07 -13.39
CA GLY A 116 -8.18 -6.19 -11.97
C GLY A 116 -7.01 -5.95 -11.01
N VAL A 117 -5.90 -5.37 -11.48
CA VAL A 117 -4.74 -5.01 -10.67
C VAL A 117 -4.49 -3.50 -10.75
N LEU A 118 -4.47 -2.84 -9.59
CA LEU A 118 -4.03 -1.47 -9.44
C LEU A 118 -2.50 -1.46 -9.37
N THR A 119 -1.86 -0.75 -10.30
CA THR A 119 -0.42 -0.49 -10.27
C THR A 119 -0.18 0.97 -9.94
N VAL A 120 0.53 1.25 -8.85
CA VAL A 120 1.00 2.59 -8.47
C VAL A 120 2.51 2.65 -8.65
N VAL A 121 2.97 3.57 -9.50
CA VAL A 121 4.39 3.82 -9.77
C VAL A 121 4.80 5.10 -9.09
N VAL A 122 5.83 4.99 -8.22
CA VAL A 122 6.37 6.09 -7.43
C VAL A 122 7.84 6.29 -7.80
N PRO A 123 8.16 7.30 -8.63
CA PRO A 123 9.55 7.57 -9.01
C PRO A 123 10.38 8.09 -7.84
N LYS A 124 11.65 7.67 -7.79
CA LYS A 124 12.64 8.16 -6.82
C LYS A 124 13.24 9.48 -7.28
N GLY A 125 13.63 10.33 -6.33
CA GLY A 125 14.37 11.56 -6.59
C GLY A 125 15.82 11.28 -7.03
N THR A 126 16.43 12.27 -7.69
CA THR A 126 17.74 12.17 -8.35
C THR A 126 18.93 12.02 -7.41
N THR A 127 18.72 12.10 -6.09
CA THR A 127 19.76 11.97 -5.08
C THR A 127 19.69 10.59 -4.43
N PRO A 128 20.26 9.52 -5.03
CA PRO A 128 20.43 8.29 -4.28
C PRO A 128 21.32 8.64 -3.08
N LYS A 129 20.76 8.60 -1.86
CA LYS A 129 21.58 8.46 -0.65
C LYS A 129 22.35 7.15 -0.88
N ARG A 130 23.61 7.25 -1.34
CA ARG A 130 24.48 6.07 -1.43
C ARG A 130 24.42 5.44 -0.05
N ALA A 131 23.93 4.20 0.03
CA ALA A 131 24.00 3.44 1.26
C ALA A 131 25.47 3.42 1.66
N ARG A 132 25.84 4.22 2.68
CA ARG A 132 27.19 4.19 3.23
C ARG A 132 27.28 2.87 3.98
N VAL A 133 27.81 1.85 3.31
CA VAL A 133 28.13 0.59 3.94
C VAL A 133 29.22 0.88 4.96
N ARG A 134 28.86 0.85 6.24
CA ARG A 134 29.82 0.92 7.34
C ARG A 134 30.07 -0.49 7.81
N ASN A 135 31.27 -0.99 7.60
CA ASN A 135 31.71 -2.23 8.23
C ASN A 135 31.77 -1.99 9.74
N ILE A 136 30.99 -2.74 10.51
CA ILE A 136 31.01 -2.71 11.97
C ILE A 136 31.85 -3.89 12.42
N ASN A 137 32.99 -3.61 13.06
CA ASN A 137 33.85 -4.64 13.62
C ASN A 137 33.13 -5.28 14.82
N VAL A 138 32.97 -6.60 14.79
CA VAL A 138 32.40 -7.37 15.90
C VAL A 138 33.53 -7.67 16.90
N THR A 139 33.40 -7.18 18.13
CA THR A 139 34.32 -7.43 19.24
C THR A 139 33.64 -8.30 20.31
N SER A 140 34.42 -9.13 21.03
CA SER A 140 33.90 -10.04 22.06
C SER A 140 33.60 -9.35 23.40
N LYS A 141 33.95 -8.07 23.55
CA LYS A 141 33.62 -7.24 24.72
C LYS A 141 33.12 -5.88 24.25
N LEU A 142 31.98 -5.45 24.82
CA LEU A 142 31.41 -4.11 24.68
C LEU A 142 32.28 -3.05 25.36
#